data_AF-A0A7W0VAS7-F1
#
_entry.id   AF-A0A7W0VAS7-F1
#
_cell.length_a   1.000
_cell.length_b   1.000
_cell.length_c   1.000
_cell.angle_alpha   90.00
_cell.angle_beta   90.00
_cell.angle_gamma   90.00
#
_symmetry.space_group_name_H-M   'P 1'
#
loop_
_entity.id
_entity.type
_entity.pdbx_description
1 polymer ?
#
loop_
_entity_poly.entity_id
_entity_poly.type
_entity_poly.pdbx_seq_one_letter_code
_entity_poly.pdbx_strand_id
1 'polypeptide(L)'
;MRLLVVLIAIAGACDLKPPPKKVPPVSSQVTPPSFSNPNQPTMPPGDAGVPVAVADAAAGPRPPADAMEVTEQCVQLGSHVAEVLIAEAEDPSKKSVLVQDRAKIVRRTAESCTRDGWSSELIGCYLAAKTQAKLTACRKPDVAAPEPPRPPDGRPQ
;
A
#
# COMPACT_ATOMS: atom_id res chain seq x y z
N MET A 1 -31.61 13.62 -27.16
CA MET A 1 -31.70 14.74 -26.19
C MET A 1 -32.83 14.48 -25.18
N ARG A 2 -32.55 13.66 -24.15
CA ARG A 2 -33.29 13.60 -22.88
C ARG A 2 -32.26 13.48 -21.75
N LEU A 3 -31.34 14.44 -21.80
CA LEU A 3 -30.28 14.72 -20.85
C LEU A 3 -30.92 15.28 -19.56
N LEU A 4 -30.23 15.08 -18.44
CA LEU A 4 -30.08 16.06 -17.35
C LEU A 4 -31.31 16.40 -16.48
N VAL A 5 -31.88 15.46 -15.72
CA VAL A 5 -32.65 15.86 -14.51
C VAL A 5 -32.45 14.96 -13.28
N VAL A 6 -31.96 13.71 -13.42
CA VAL A 6 -31.81 12.79 -12.28
C VAL A 6 -30.36 12.72 -11.79
N LEU A 7 -29.72 13.86 -11.57
CA LEU A 7 -28.33 13.95 -11.09
C LEU A 7 -28.09 15.08 -10.07
N ILE A 8 -29.14 15.48 -9.34
CA ILE A 8 -29.06 16.47 -8.23
C ILE A 8 -29.94 16.01 -7.05
N ALA A 9 -29.63 14.84 -6.46
CA ALA A 9 -30.36 14.36 -5.26
C ALA A 9 -29.50 13.54 -4.28
N ILE A 10 -28.18 13.78 -4.21
CA ILE A 10 -27.33 13.28 -3.11
C ILE A 10 -26.36 14.37 -2.64
N ALA A 11 -26.85 15.61 -2.57
CA ALA A 11 -26.19 16.72 -1.90
C ALA A 11 -27.11 17.17 -0.75
N GLY A 12 -27.05 16.48 0.39
CA GLY A 12 -27.98 16.80 1.48
C GLY A 12 -27.92 15.93 2.73
N ALA A 13 -26.74 15.52 3.20
CA ALA A 13 -26.57 15.04 4.59
C ALA A 13 -25.11 15.11 5.07
N CYS A 14 -24.40 16.21 4.81
CA CYS A 14 -23.33 16.63 5.72
C CYS A 14 -23.97 17.50 6.79
N ASP A 15 -24.56 16.88 7.82
CA ASP A 15 -24.96 17.58 9.04
C ASP A 15 -23.68 17.98 9.78
N LEU A 16 -23.27 19.21 9.52
CA LEU A 16 -22.08 19.86 10.04
C LEU A 16 -22.31 20.16 11.53
N LYS A 17 -22.04 19.20 12.42
CA LYS A 17 -22.14 19.45 13.86
C LYS A 17 -20.98 20.36 14.32
N PRO A 18 -21.24 21.59 14.79
CA PRO A 18 -20.18 22.45 15.31
C PRO A 18 -19.70 21.93 16.69
N PRO A 19 -18.39 21.97 17.00
CA PRO A 19 -17.90 21.64 18.32
C PRO A 19 -18.35 22.72 19.33
N PRO A 20 -18.95 22.36 20.48
CA PRO A 20 -19.25 23.33 21.52
C PRO A 20 -17.95 23.86 22.14
N LYS A 21 -17.67 25.15 21.91
CA LYS A 21 -16.69 25.92 22.66
C LYS A 21 -17.14 26.03 24.12
N LYS A 22 -16.37 25.46 25.05
CA LYS A 22 -16.22 25.97 26.42
C LYS A 22 -14.75 25.89 26.82
N VAL A 23 -14.14 27.06 26.95
CA VAL A 23 -12.83 27.34 27.56
C VAL A 23 -13.16 28.12 28.86
N PRO A 24 -12.22 28.33 29.79
CA PRO A 24 -11.64 27.43 30.81
C PRO A 24 -12.09 27.84 32.24
N PRO A 25 -11.46 27.32 33.32
CA PRO A 25 -10.44 28.17 33.94
C PRO A 25 -9.10 27.48 34.26
N VAL A 26 -8.07 28.30 34.09
CA VAL A 26 -6.65 28.17 34.44
C VAL A 26 -6.43 27.74 35.90
N SER A 27 -5.49 26.83 36.14
CA SER A 27 -4.47 27.03 37.18
C SER A 27 -3.27 26.09 37.04
N SER A 28 -2.13 26.71 36.74
CA SER A 28 -0.81 26.48 37.33
C SER A 28 -0.34 25.04 37.58
N GLN A 29 0.64 24.58 36.79
CA GLN A 29 2.00 24.48 37.31
C GLN A 29 3.03 24.19 36.21
N VAL A 30 4.09 25.00 36.25
CA VAL A 30 5.35 24.85 35.56
C VAL A 30 6.15 23.75 36.27
N THR A 31 6.57 22.73 35.54
CA THR A 31 7.81 22.00 35.88
C THR A 31 8.48 21.49 34.59
N PRO A 32 9.65 22.03 34.20
CA PRO A 32 10.47 21.43 33.16
C PRO A 32 11.15 20.16 33.71
N PRO A 33 11.21 19.03 32.98
CA PRO A 33 12.21 18.02 33.28
C PRO A 33 13.59 18.60 32.92
N SER A 34 14.35 18.86 33.97
CA SER A 34 15.74 19.26 33.94
C SER A 34 16.58 18.27 33.12
N PHE A 35 17.46 18.82 32.29
CA PHE A 35 18.64 18.13 31.78
C PHE A 35 19.63 17.84 32.92
N SER A 36 20.47 16.83 32.64
CA SER A 36 21.69 16.38 33.37
C SER A 36 21.46 15.22 34.32
N ASN A 37 22.01 14.03 34.01
CA ASN A 37 23.26 13.58 34.63
C ASN A 37 23.85 12.31 33.95
N PRO A 38 25.01 11.74 34.38
CA PRO A 38 26.23 11.67 33.58
C PRO A 38 26.76 10.23 33.56
N ASN A 39 26.23 9.36 32.70
CA ASN A 39 26.77 8.01 32.60
C ASN A 39 27.05 7.69 31.14
N GLN A 40 28.22 8.15 30.73
CA GLN A 40 29.01 7.60 29.65
C GLN A 40 29.60 6.26 30.14
N PRO A 41 29.37 5.14 29.44
CA PRO A 41 30.38 4.10 29.31
C PRO A 41 31.03 4.20 27.93
N THR A 42 32.23 4.73 27.95
CA THR A 42 33.44 4.27 27.25
C THR A 42 33.24 3.22 26.15
N MET A 43 33.62 3.55 24.92
CA MET A 43 33.97 2.58 23.89
C MET A 43 35.07 1.65 24.43
N PRO A 44 34.93 0.31 24.40
CA PRO A 44 36.09 -0.55 24.48
C PRO A 44 36.79 -0.62 23.11
N PRO A 45 38.10 -0.31 23.03
CA PRO A 45 38.94 -0.81 21.95
C PRO A 45 39.25 -2.29 22.27
N GLY A 46 39.13 -3.19 21.30
CA GLY A 46 39.64 -4.55 21.51
C GLY A 46 38.93 -5.60 20.70
N ASP A 47 39.53 -5.88 19.55
CA ASP A 47 39.56 -7.17 18.89
C ASP A 47 39.80 -8.30 19.92
N ALA A 48 38.83 -9.20 20.07
CA ALA A 48 38.99 -10.54 20.65
C ALA A 48 37.71 -11.33 20.33
N GLY A 49 37.77 -12.17 19.29
CA GLY A 49 36.62 -12.91 18.78
C GLY A 49 36.07 -13.97 19.74
N VAL A 50 34.74 -14.05 19.82
CA VAL A 50 33.95 -15.20 20.31
C VAL A 50 32.57 -15.11 19.60
N PRO A 51 31.96 -16.24 19.18
CA PRO A 51 31.39 -16.40 17.84
C PRO A 51 29.98 -15.84 17.65
N VAL A 52 29.65 -15.69 16.36
CA VAL A 52 28.30 -15.56 15.79
C VAL A 52 27.35 -16.49 16.54
N ALA A 53 26.52 -15.93 17.41
CA ALA A 53 25.31 -16.60 17.86
C ALA A 53 24.36 -16.64 16.67
N VAL A 54 24.53 -17.66 15.84
CA VAL A 54 23.50 -18.14 14.92
C VAL A 54 22.31 -18.44 15.82
N ALA A 55 21.27 -17.60 15.75
CA ALA A 55 20.02 -17.93 16.38
C ALA A 55 19.54 -19.24 15.75
N ASP A 56 19.64 -20.31 16.54
CA ASP A 56 19.03 -21.60 16.30
C ASP A 56 17.53 -21.34 16.13
N ALA A 57 17.09 -21.26 14.87
CA ALA A 57 15.69 -21.24 14.53
C ALA A 57 15.16 -22.63 14.85
N ALA A 58 14.75 -22.81 16.10
CA ALA A 58 13.89 -23.89 16.54
C ALA A 58 12.85 -24.15 15.45
N ALA A 59 12.73 -25.42 15.04
CA ALA A 59 11.74 -25.91 14.10
C ALA A 59 10.35 -25.39 14.52
N GLY A 60 9.96 -24.26 13.94
CA GLY A 60 8.73 -23.57 14.26
C GLY A 60 7.53 -24.40 13.83
N PRO A 61 6.32 -24.07 14.31
CA PRO A 61 5.09 -24.62 13.77
C PRO A 61 5.14 -24.50 12.25
N ARG A 62 5.10 -25.64 11.55
CA ARG A 62 5.01 -25.69 10.09
C ARG A 62 3.87 -24.76 9.69
N PRO A 63 4.12 -23.70 8.89
CA PRO A 63 3.04 -22.86 8.39
C PRO A 63 1.99 -23.77 7.77
N PRO A 64 0.68 -23.57 8.04
CA PRO A 64 -0.35 -24.37 7.42
C PRO A 64 -0.13 -24.34 5.90
N ALA A 65 -0.19 -25.51 5.26
CA ALA A 65 0.16 -25.70 3.86
C ALA A 65 -0.69 -24.87 2.87
N ASP A 66 -1.70 -24.16 3.37
CA ASP A 66 -2.61 -23.30 2.63
C ASP A 66 -2.38 -21.80 2.84
N ALA A 67 -1.40 -21.40 3.68
CA ALA A 67 -0.97 -20.01 3.73
C ALA A 67 -0.10 -19.73 2.50
N MET A 68 -0.71 -19.16 1.45
CA MET A 68 0.04 -18.66 0.29
C MET A 68 1.13 -17.72 0.81
N GLU A 69 2.38 -18.17 0.73
CA GLU A 69 3.52 -17.37 1.17
C GLU A 69 3.69 -16.21 0.19
N VAL A 70 3.40 -15.01 0.66
CA VAL A 70 3.59 -13.80 -0.14
C VAL A 70 5.08 -13.64 -0.40
N THR A 71 5.48 -13.72 -1.67
CA THR A 71 6.89 -13.64 -2.05
C THR A 71 7.42 -12.22 -1.83
N GLU A 72 8.72 -12.11 -1.53
CA GLU A 72 9.40 -10.82 -1.34
C GLU A 72 9.24 -9.89 -2.55
N GLN A 73 9.30 -10.45 -3.78
CA GLN A 73 9.06 -9.69 -5.01
C GLN A 73 7.67 -9.04 -5.04
N CYS A 74 6.63 -9.77 -4.62
CA CYS A 74 5.28 -9.25 -4.55
C CYS A 74 5.13 -8.17 -3.45
N VAL A 75 5.85 -8.29 -2.33
CA VAL A 75 5.91 -7.25 -1.30
C VAL A 75 6.60 -5.99 -1.82
N GLN A 76 7.74 -6.12 -2.49
CA GLN A 76 8.49 -5.01 -3.06
C GLN A 76 7.65 -4.26 -4.11
N LEU A 77 6.99 -5.01 -4.99
CA LEU A 77 6.00 -4.49 -5.94
C LEU A 77 4.90 -3.70 -5.23
N GLY A 78 4.31 -4.24 -4.16
CA GLY A 78 3.28 -3.57 -3.39
C GLY A 78 3.76 -2.24 -2.77
N SER A 79 4.98 -2.21 -2.23
CA SER A 79 5.59 -0.98 -1.69
C SER A 79 5.76 0.08 -2.77
N HIS A 80 6.29 -0.32 -3.93
CA HIS A 80 6.50 0.57 -5.06
C HIS A 80 5.19 1.18 -5.57
N VAL A 81 4.14 0.35 -5.73
CA VAL A 81 2.80 0.83 -6.13
C VAL A 81 2.27 1.85 -5.14
N ALA A 82 2.37 1.57 -3.83
CA ALA A 82 1.91 2.51 -2.81
C ALA A 82 2.67 3.84 -2.83
N GLU A 83 3.99 3.79 -3.06
CA GLU A 83 4.83 4.99 -3.16
C GLU A 83 4.49 5.86 -4.37
N VAL A 84 4.28 5.26 -5.54
CA VAL A 84 3.83 6.00 -6.74
C VAL A 84 2.49 6.69 -6.49
N LEU A 85 1.52 6.00 -5.87
CA LEU A 85 0.22 6.58 -5.55
C LEU A 85 0.32 7.75 -4.56
N ILE A 86 1.17 7.63 -3.53
CA ILE A 86 1.41 8.70 -2.54
C ILE A 86 2.16 9.88 -3.19
N ALA A 87 3.09 9.61 -4.09
CA ALA A 87 3.90 10.63 -4.75
C ALA A 87 3.07 11.48 -5.73
N GLU A 88 2.14 10.87 -6.47
CA GLU A 88 1.29 11.56 -7.44
C GLU A 88 0.04 12.22 -6.82
N ALA A 89 -0.24 11.99 -5.55
CA ALA A 89 -1.36 12.63 -4.88
C ALA A 89 -1.08 14.15 -4.69
N GLU A 90 -1.67 14.97 -5.56
CA GLU A 90 -1.58 16.44 -5.51
C GLU A 90 -2.33 17.02 -4.29
N ASP A 91 -3.46 16.41 -3.94
CA ASP A 91 -4.28 16.84 -2.81
C ASP A 91 -3.69 16.34 -1.47
N PRO A 92 -3.41 17.23 -0.50
CA PRO A 92 -2.77 16.85 0.75
C PRO A 92 -3.65 15.94 1.63
N SER A 93 -4.97 16.10 1.59
CA SER A 93 -5.90 15.23 2.31
C SER A 93 -5.87 13.82 1.72
N LYS A 94 -5.91 13.67 0.39
CA LYS A 94 -5.78 12.36 -0.27
C LYS A 94 -4.43 11.71 0.02
N LYS A 95 -3.35 12.50 -0.04
CA LYS A 95 -2.00 12.01 0.28
C LYS A 95 -1.95 11.46 1.70
N SER A 96 -2.52 12.17 2.67
CA SER A 96 -2.53 11.73 4.07
C SER A 96 -3.28 10.39 4.27
N VAL A 97 -4.40 10.20 3.57
CA VAL A 97 -5.15 8.94 3.57
C VAL A 97 -4.33 7.81 2.94
N LEU A 98 -3.68 8.06 1.80
CA LEU A 98 -2.84 7.05 1.14
C LEU A 98 -1.61 6.66 1.98
N VAL A 99 -1.04 7.60 2.74
CA VAL A 99 0.04 7.29 3.70
C VAL A 99 -0.48 6.39 4.81
N GLN A 100 -1.65 6.68 5.38
CA GLN A 100 -2.27 5.84 6.41
C GLN A 100 -2.61 4.43 5.86
N ASP A 101 -3.10 4.36 4.63
CA ASP A 101 -3.45 3.11 3.95
C ASP A 101 -2.24 2.40 3.30
N ARG A 102 -1.02 2.93 3.41
CA ARG A 102 0.17 2.39 2.71
C ARG A 102 0.33 0.88 2.94
N ALA A 103 0.35 0.44 4.20
CA ALA A 103 0.52 -0.97 4.54
C ALA A 103 -0.59 -1.86 3.96
N LYS A 104 -1.82 -1.35 3.91
CA LYS A 104 -2.98 -2.04 3.32
C LYS A 104 -2.87 -2.15 1.80
N ILE A 105 -2.37 -1.12 1.12
CA ILE A 105 -2.09 -1.14 -0.32
C ILE A 105 -0.99 -2.16 -0.63
N VAL A 106 0.12 -2.13 0.11
CA VAL A 106 1.22 -3.10 -0.05
C VAL A 106 0.70 -4.51 0.10
N ARG A 107 0.00 -4.80 1.20
CA ARG A 107 -0.54 -6.14 1.48
C ARG A 107 -1.47 -6.63 0.38
N ARG A 108 -2.46 -5.83 -0.02
CA ARG A 108 -3.43 -6.23 -1.07
C ARG A 108 -2.76 -6.47 -2.42
N THR A 109 -1.79 -5.65 -2.78
CA THR A 109 -1.05 -5.79 -4.03
C THR A 109 -0.20 -7.05 -4.00
N ALA A 110 0.50 -7.29 -2.90
CA ALA A 110 1.35 -8.47 -2.74
C ALA A 110 0.51 -9.77 -2.76
N GLU A 111 -0.62 -9.79 -2.04
CA GLU A 111 -1.58 -10.89 -2.07
C GLU A 111 -2.12 -11.15 -3.49
N SER A 112 -2.47 -10.10 -4.26
CA SER A 112 -2.94 -10.26 -5.64
C SER A 112 -1.84 -10.79 -6.56
N CYS A 113 -0.62 -10.26 -6.43
CA CYS A 113 0.55 -10.70 -7.20
C CYS A 113 0.84 -12.20 -6.98
N THR A 114 0.79 -12.66 -5.73
CA THR A 114 0.99 -14.08 -5.38
C THR A 114 -0.18 -14.94 -5.82
N ARG A 115 -1.42 -14.53 -5.53
CA ARG A 115 -2.64 -15.31 -5.85
C ARG A 115 -2.84 -15.47 -7.35
N ASP A 116 -2.63 -14.40 -8.11
CA ASP A 116 -2.91 -14.38 -9.55
C ASP A 116 -1.69 -14.85 -10.37
N GLY A 117 -0.58 -15.22 -9.71
CA GLY A 117 0.61 -15.79 -10.35
C GLY A 117 1.24 -14.86 -11.39
N TRP A 118 1.44 -13.58 -11.05
CA TRP A 118 1.93 -12.58 -12.01
C TRP A 118 3.29 -13.00 -12.61
N SER A 119 3.43 -12.85 -13.93
CA SER A 119 4.70 -13.11 -14.60
C SER A 119 5.77 -12.10 -14.17
N SER A 120 7.04 -12.50 -14.26
CA SER A 120 8.18 -11.60 -13.99
C SER A 120 8.17 -10.36 -14.90
N GLU A 121 7.69 -10.49 -16.14
CA GLU A 121 7.51 -9.37 -17.08
C GLU A 121 6.47 -8.37 -16.57
N LEU A 122 5.34 -8.86 -16.06
CA LEU A 122 4.29 -8.01 -15.49
C LEU A 122 4.81 -7.29 -14.24
N ILE A 123 5.45 -8.02 -13.32
CA ILE A 123 6.08 -7.46 -12.12
C ILE A 123 7.10 -6.38 -12.51
N GLY A 124 7.95 -6.66 -13.50
CA GLY A 124 8.92 -5.72 -14.04
C GLY A 124 8.27 -4.45 -14.61
N CYS A 125 7.15 -4.57 -15.32
CA CYS A 125 6.40 -3.42 -15.83
C CYS A 125 5.93 -2.50 -14.68
N TYR A 126 5.32 -3.07 -13.64
CA TYR A 126 4.85 -2.30 -12.50
C TYR A 126 6.00 -1.65 -11.72
N LEU A 127 7.12 -2.35 -11.52
CA LEU A 127 8.30 -1.80 -10.86
C LEU A 127 8.97 -0.68 -11.67
N ALA A 128 8.87 -0.71 -13.00
CA ALA A 128 9.38 0.36 -13.87
C ALA A 128 8.42 1.57 -13.97
N ALA A 129 7.14 1.41 -13.61
CA ALA A 129 6.15 2.47 -13.68
C ALA A 129 6.39 3.52 -12.60
N LYS A 130 6.46 4.79 -13.00
CA LYS A 130 6.65 5.94 -12.08
C LYS A 130 5.38 6.76 -11.87
N THR A 131 4.30 6.39 -12.56
CA THR A 131 3.05 7.13 -12.58
C THR A 131 1.87 6.17 -12.55
N GLN A 132 0.74 6.60 -12.00
CA GLN A 132 -0.50 5.84 -11.94
C GLN A 132 -1.01 5.47 -13.34
N ALA A 133 -0.80 6.35 -14.32
CA ALA A 133 -1.10 6.06 -15.72
C ALA A 133 -0.28 4.87 -16.24
N LYS A 134 1.02 4.80 -15.92
CA LYS A 134 1.89 3.68 -16.30
C LYS A 134 1.55 2.39 -15.54
N LEU A 135 1.20 2.49 -14.25
CA LEU A 135 0.71 1.33 -13.48
C LEU A 135 -0.56 0.74 -14.14
N THR A 136 -1.46 1.61 -14.60
CA THR A 136 -2.68 1.19 -15.30
C THR A 136 -2.38 0.57 -16.67
N ALA A 137 -1.37 1.09 -17.38
CA ALA A 137 -0.94 0.54 -18.66
C ALA A 137 -0.39 -0.90 -18.51
N CYS A 138 0.34 -1.20 -17.43
CA CYS A 138 0.82 -2.56 -17.14
C CYS A 138 -0.32 -3.57 -16.93
N ARG A 139 -1.51 -3.12 -16.50
CA ARG A 139 -2.66 -4.00 -16.26
C ARG A 139 -3.32 -4.50 -17.54
N LYS A 140 -3.11 -3.88 -18.69
CA LYS A 140 -3.77 -4.28 -19.94
C LYS A 140 -3.20 -5.61 -20.45
N PRO A 141 -3.98 -6.69 -20.47
CA PRO A 141 -3.67 -7.79 -21.34
C PRO A 141 -4.19 -7.37 -22.71
N ASP A 142 -3.34 -6.92 -23.62
CA ASP A 142 -3.64 -7.00 -25.05
C ASP A 142 -3.57 -8.49 -25.48
N VAL A 143 -4.31 -9.35 -24.78
CA VAL A 143 -4.79 -10.59 -25.36
C VAL A 143 -6.06 -10.15 -26.07
N ALA A 144 -5.94 -9.88 -27.37
CA ALA A 144 -7.09 -9.92 -28.25
C ALA A 144 -7.86 -11.20 -27.88
N ALA A 145 -9.09 -11.06 -27.38
CA ALA A 145 -9.95 -12.21 -27.17
C ALA A 145 -9.90 -13.03 -28.47
N PRO A 146 -9.62 -14.35 -28.45
CA PRO A 146 -9.67 -15.14 -29.67
C PRO A 146 -11.01 -14.84 -30.33
N GLU A 147 -10.97 -14.36 -31.58
CA GLU A 147 -12.16 -14.04 -32.36
C GLU A 147 -13.12 -15.23 -32.19
N PRO A 148 -14.35 -15.05 -31.66
CA PRO A 148 -15.30 -16.15 -31.59
C PRO A 148 -15.43 -16.70 -33.02
N PRO A 149 -15.45 -18.03 -33.21
CA PRO A 149 -15.51 -18.63 -34.54
C PRO A 149 -16.65 -17.99 -35.31
N ARG A 150 -16.29 -17.30 -36.39
CA ARG A 150 -17.23 -16.60 -37.26
C ARG A 150 -18.29 -17.63 -37.70
N PRO A 151 -19.59 -17.40 -37.45
CA PRO A 151 -20.63 -18.32 -37.90
C PRO A 151 -20.46 -18.55 -39.41
N PRO A 152 -20.63 -19.79 -39.91
CA PRO A 152 -20.59 -20.02 -41.34
C PRO A 152 -21.61 -19.09 -42.01
N ASP A 153 -21.12 -18.27 -42.94
CA ASP A 153 -21.88 -17.37 -43.79
C ASP A 153 -23.03 -18.17 -44.43
N GLY A 154 -24.19 -18.13 -43.79
CA GLY A 154 -25.41 -18.76 -44.27
C GLY A 154 -25.95 -17.93 -45.44
N ARG A 155 -25.25 -17.98 -46.57
CA ARG A 155 -25.69 -17.40 -47.83
C ARG A 155 -26.47 -18.49 -48.59
N PRO A 156 -27.82 -18.45 -48.62
CA PRO A 156 -28.56 -19.29 -49.56
C PRO A 156 -28.32 -18.76 -50.98
N GLN A 157 -27.91 -19.66 -51.88
CA GLN A 157 -27.99 -19.46 -53.33
C GLN A 157 -29.44 -19.62 -53.80
#